data_AF-D4N739-F1
#
_entry.id   AF-D4N739-F1
#
_cell.length_a   1.000
_cell.length_b   1.000
_cell.length_c   1.000
_cell.angle_alpha   90.00
_cell.angle_beta   90.00
_cell.angle_gamma   90.00
#
_symmetry.space_group_name_H-M   'P 1'
#
loop_
_entity.id
_entity.type
_entity.pdbx_description
1 polymer ?
#
loop_
_entity_poly.entity_id
_entity_poly.type
_entity_poly.pdbx_seq_one_letter_code
_entity_poly.pdbx_strand_id
1 'polypeptide(L)'
;MFNEDQIENGKKIIDSEITKVNLNSSLVEPGGCASCHVLFKLVEALQLNESDAGDLLSQVLYEDPKLNDRFIEMIEKIHMKERLMGVQFSLKNREAKNRYIDANIKNIIAELSTDIKNYGLGLVLRKLLLSLFSVQLAQNIGVDHHAATEELYYYMKRSENTNEIVNEFISKLSSSH
;
A
#
# COMPACT_ATOMS: atom_id res chain seq x y z
N MET A 1 -22.48 6.10 -3.55
CA MET A 1 -22.04 7.08 -4.56
C MET A 1 -22.27 8.45 -3.95
N PHE A 2 -21.22 9.24 -3.77
CA PHE A 2 -21.32 10.54 -3.11
C PHE A 2 -22.05 11.54 -4.01
N ASN A 3 -22.76 12.49 -3.41
CA ASN A 3 -23.42 13.56 -4.16
C ASN A 3 -22.42 14.66 -4.55
N GLU A 4 -22.80 15.56 -5.46
CA GLU A 4 -21.92 16.64 -5.97
C GLU A 4 -21.39 17.55 -4.84
N ASP A 5 -22.22 17.86 -3.84
CA ASP A 5 -21.81 18.69 -2.70
C ASP A 5 -20.73 18.00 -1.85
N GLN A 6 -20.84 16.69 -1.62
CA GLN A 6 -19.84 15.92 -0.90
C GLN A 6 -18.52 15.84 -1.66
N ILE A 7 -18.58 15.66 -2.98
CA ILE A 7 -17.40 15.63 -3.86
C ILE A 7 -16.69 17.00 -3.84
N GLU A 8 -17.42 18.09 -4.00
CA GLU A 8 -16.87 19.44 -3.99
C GLU A 8 -16.26 19.81 -2.63
N ASN A 9 -16.91 19.43 -1.53
CA ASN A 9 -16.35 19.63 -0.19
C ASN A 9 -15.10 18.77 0.05
N GLY A 10 -15.12 17.50 -0.38
CA GLY A 10 -13.96 16.61 -0.33
C GLY A 10 -12.77 17.20 -1.10
N LYS A 11 -13.01 17.70 -2.32
CA LYS A 11 -12.00 18.36 -3.15
C LYS A 11 -11.36 19.57 -2.46
N LYS A 12 -12.15 20.45 -1.84
CA LYS A 12 -11.63 21.61 -1.10
C LYS A 12 -10.76 21.19 0.09
N ILE A 13 -11.17 20.15 0.83
CA ILE A 13 -10.41 19.64 1.97
C ILE A 13 -9.08 19.04 1.49
N ILE A 14 -9.12 18.16 0.50
CA ILE A 14 -7.93 17.51 -0.07
C ILE A 14 -6.93 18.55 -0.57
N ASP A 15 -7.39 19.52 -1.36
CA ASP A 15 -6.54 20.58 -1.90
C ASP A 15 -5.89 21.45 -0.81
N SER A 16 -6.68 21.80 0.21
CA SER A 16 -6.23 22.56 1.37
C SER A 16 -5.17 21.79 2.17
N GLU A 17 -5.40 20.52 2.46
CA GLU A 17 -4.45 19.69 3.21
C GLU A 17 -3.17 19.43 2.42
N ILE A 18 -3.25 19.17 1.10
CA ILE A 18 -2.06 19.09 0.24
C ILE A 18 -1.23 20.38 0.35
N THR A 19 -1.89 21.53 0.30
CA THR A 19 -1.22 22.83 0.38
C THR A 19 -0.54 23.03 1.74
N LYS A 20 -1.25 22.72 2.84
CA LYS A 20 -0.70 22.83 4.20
C LYS A 20 0.50 21.92 4.42
N VAL A 21 0.40 20.64 4.04
CA VAL A 21 1.49 19.66 4.18
C VAL A 21 2.69 20.05 3.31
N ASN A 22 2.45 20.59 2.11
CA ASN A 22 3.54 21.07 1.27
C ASN A 22 4.25 22.31 1.85
N LEU A 23 3.54 23.18 2.57
CA LEU A 23 4.14 24.32 3.28
C LEU A 23 4.85 23.89 4.57
N ASN A 24 4.29 22.93 5.29
CA ASN A 24 4.86 22.41 6.53
C ASN A 24 4.68 20.89 6.62
N SER A 25 5.76 20.15 6.32
CA SER A 25 5.75 18.69 6.37
C SER A 25 5.68 18.13 7.79
N SER A 26 5.96 18.94 8.82
CA SER A 26 5.85 18.51 10.23
C SER A 26 4.42 18.22 10.67
N LEU A 27 3.42 18.59 9.85
CA LEU A 27 2.02 18.23 10.07
C LEU A 27 1.77 16.72 9.96
N VAL A 28 2.63 16.01 9.22
CA VAL A 28 2.62 14.54 9.19
C VAL A 28 3.68 14.05 10.17
N GLU A 29 3.24 13.44 11.27
CA GLU A 29 4.11 12.97 12.35
C GLU A 29 5.26 12.07 11.83
N PRO A 30 6.43 12.06 12.49
CA PRO A 30 7.52 11.15 12.17
C PRO A 30 7.03 9.68 12.19
N GLY A 31 7.07 9.00 11.05
CA GLY A 31 6.51 7.64 10.89
C GLY A 31 5.05 7.60 10.41
N GLY A 32 4.31 8.71 10.48
CA GLY A 32 2.92 8.82 10.00
C GLY A 32 2.81 8.81 8.47
N CYS A 33 1.62 8.50 7.95
CA CYS A 33 1.38 8.42 6.51
C CYS A 33 0.73 9.70 5.95
N ALA A 34 1.30 10.28 4.89
CA ALA A 34 0.80 11.52 4.30
C ALA A 34 -0.59 11.33 3.64
N SER A 35 -0.85 10.15 3.06
CA SER A 35 -2.19 9.85 2.54
C SER A 35 -3.19 9.64 3.67
N CYS A 36 -2.79 8.95 4.76
CA CYS A 36 -3.65 8.78 5.94
C CYS A 36 -3.94 10.10 6.64
N HIS A 37 -2.99 11.05 6.66
CA HIS A 37 -3.24 12.40 7.17
C HIS A 37 -4.42 13.07 6.46
N VAL A 38 -4.42 13.08 5.13
CA VAL A 38 -5.52 13.67 4.34
C VAL A 38 -6.82 12.89 4.54
N LEU A 39 -6.76 11.55 4.57
CA LEU A 39 -7.90 10.69 4.84
C LEU A 39 -8.56 11.01 6.19
N PHE A 40 -7.77 11.11 7.26
CA PHE A 40 -8.31 11.42 8.59
C PHE A 40 -8.84 12.84 8.69
N LYS A 41 -8.32 13.79 7.90
CA LYS A 41 -8.93 15.12 7.78
C LYS A 41 -10.30 15.08 7.11
N LEU A 42 -10.53 14.20 6.13
CA LEU A 42 -11.85 13.96 5.56
C LEU A 42 -12.80 13.33 6.58
N VAL A 43 -12.34 12.32 7.33
CA VAL A 43 -13.08 11.69 8.44
C VAL A 43 -13.55 12.75 9.45
N GLU A 44 -12.62 13.58 9.94
CA GLU A 44 -12.91 14.63 10.93
C GLU A 44 -13.86 15.70 10.39
N ALA A 45 -13.58 16.24 9.20
CA ALA A 45 -14.30 17.39 8.67
C ALA A 45 -15.71 17.04 8.15
N LEU A 46 -15.89 15.83 7.61
CA LEU A 46 -17.15 15.40 7.00
C LEU A 46 -17.91 14.39 7.87
N GLN A 47 -17.39 14.02 9.04
CA GLN A 47 -18.00 13.06 9.96
C GLN A 47 -18.27 11.70 9.29
N LEU A 48 -17.35 11.27 8.42
CA LEU A 48 -17.40 9.99 7.73
C LEU A 48 -16.66 8.93 8.55
N ASN A 49 -17.00 7.65 8.35
CA ASN A 49 -16.09 6.58 8.79
C ASN A 49 -14.90 6.47 7.82
N GLU A 50 -13.86 5.72 8.21
CA GLU A 50 -12.63 5.60 7.41
C GLU A 50 -12.87 4.99 6.02
N SER A 51 -13.80 4.03 5.91
CA SER A 51 -14.14 3.40 4.63
C SER A 51 -14.78 4.41 3.67
N ASP A 52 -15.79 5.13 4.15
CA ASP A 52 -16.49 6.14 3.34
C ASP A 52 -15.55 7.30 2.97
N ALA A 53 -14.68 7.72 3.88
CA ALA A 53 -13.66 8.73 3.58
C ALA A 53 -12.66 8.22 2.52
N GLY A 54 -12.31 6.93 2.57
CA GLY A 54 -11.43 6.29 1.59
C GLY A 54 -12.07 6.24 0.20
N ASP A 55 -13.34 5.86 0.14
CA ASP A 55 -14.13 5.85 -1.10
C ASP A 55 -14.28 7.27 -1.67
N LEU A 56 -14.55 8.27 -0.84
CA LEU A 56 -14.65 9.67 -1.27
C LEU A 56 -13.30 10.20 -1.77
N LEU A 57 -12.22 9.96 -1.05
CA LEU A 57 -10.87 10.35 -1.46
C LEU A 57 -10.52 9.74 -2.83
N SER A 58 -10.79 8.45 -2.99
CA SER A 58 -10.56 7.73 -4.25
C SER A 58 -11.38 8.35 -5.39
N GLN A 59 -12.68 8.58 -5.17
CA GLN A 59 -13.57 9.16 -6.18
C GLN A 59 -13.12 10.56 -6.60
N VAL A 60 -12.83 11.46 -5.64
CA VAL A 60 -12.41 12.84 -5.95
C VAL A 60 -11.11 12.87 -6.74
N LEU A 61 -10.12 12.06 -6.34
CA LEU A 61 -8.83 12.01 -7.05
C LEU A 61 -8.97 11.37 -8.45
N TYR A 62 -9.89 10.42 -8.61
CA TYR A 62 -10.17 9.85 -9.93
C TYR A 62 -10.82 10.88 -10.88
N GLU A 63 -11.76 11.69 -10.37
CA GLU A 63 -12.50 12.68 -11.15
C GLU A 63 -11.68 13.96 -11.44
N ASP A 64 -10.69 14.29 -10.62
CA ASP A 64 -9.77 15.43 -10.83
C ASP A 64 -8.30 14.98 -10.97
N PRO A 65 -7.84 14.70 -12.20
CA PRO A 65 -6.47 14.27 -12.45
C PRO A 65 -5.40 15.26 -11.98
N LYS A 66 -5.67 16.57 -12.00
CA LYS A 66 -4.69 17.57 -11.56
C LYS A 66 -4.53 17.56 -10.04
N LEU A 67 -5.63 17.38 -9.31
CA LEU A 67 -5.58 17.21 -7.87
C LEU A 67 -4.87 15.91 -7.50
N ASN A 68 -5.11 14.83 -8.27
CA ASN A 68 -4.42 13.56 -8.11
C ASN A 68 -2.91 13.66 -8.29
N ASP A 69 -2.45 14.36 -9.34
CA ASP A 69 -1.01 14.58 -9.55
C ASP A 69 -0.39 15.30 -8.34
N ARG A 70 -1.05 16.34 -7.82
CA ARG A 70 -0.59 17.06 -6.62
C ARG A 70 -0.60 16.19 -5.36
N PHE A 71 -1.59 15.32 -5.22
CA PHE A 71 -1.69 14.38 -4.09
C PHE A 71 -0.52 13.38 -4.13
N ILE A 72 -0.24 12.82 -5.30
CA ILE A 72 0.89 11.92 -5.53
C ILE A 72 2.21 12.64 -5.24
N GLU A 73 2.38 13.87 -5.73
CA GLU A 73 3.59 14.66 -5.48
C GLU A 73 3.84 14.94 -4.00
N MET A 74 2.78 15.25 -3.23
CA MET A 74 2.86 15.42 -1.79
C MET A 74 3.33 14.12 -1.09
N ILE A 75 2.73 12.98 -1.44
CA ILE A 75 3.12 11.67 -0.90
C ILE A 75 4.59 11.39 -1.21
N GLU A 76 5.02 11.58 -2.47
CA GLU A 76 6.40 11.36 -2.87
C GLU A 76 7.38 12.30 -2.15
N LYS A 77 6.99 13.56 -1.94
CA LYS A 77 7.78 14.54 -1.18
C LYS A 77 8.02 14.04 0.26
N ILE A 78 6.95 13.72 0.98
CA ILE A 78 7.05 13.32 2.41
C ILE A 78 7.76 11.98 2.55
N HIS A 79 7.27 10.95 1.85
CA HIS A 79 7.75 9.58 2.05
C HIS A 79 9.11 9.35 1.40
N MET A 80 9.27 9.76 0.15
CA MET A 80 10.45 9.34 -0.62
C MET A 80 11.59 10.35 -0.58
N LYS A 81 11.29 11.65 -0.53
CA LYS A 81 12.32 12.70 -0.57
C LYS A 81 12.78 13.11 0.83
N GLU A 82 11.86 13.52 1.70
CA GLU A 82 12.21 14.01 3.04
C GLU A 82 12.63 12.90 4.00
N ARG A 83 11.94 11.76 3.95
CA ARG A 83 12.24 10.59 4.81
C ARG A 83 13.20 9.60 4.18
N LEU A 84 13.75 9.93 3.00
CA LEU A 84 14.74 9.12 2.29
C LEU A 84 14.30 7.67 2.02
N MET A 85 12.99 7.40 1.88
CA MET A 85 12.53 6.06 1.51
C MET A 85 12.74 5.83 0.01
N GLY A 86 13.46 4.76 -0.34
CA GLY A 86 13.71 4.41 -1.75
C GLY A 86 14.48 5.49 -2.50
N VAL A 87 15.53 6.07 -1.90
CA VAL A 87 16.33 7.21 -2.44
C VAL A 87 16.64 7.10 -3.93
N GLN A 88 17.06 5.93 -4.43
CA GLN A 88 17.38 5.75 -5.85
C GLN A 88 16.14 5.74 -6.76
N PHE A 89 14.99 5.31 -6.23
CA PHE A 89 13.71 5.37 -6.92
C PHE A 89 13.09 6.78 -6.86
N SER A 90 13.28 7.49 -5.76
CA SER A 90 12.73 8.83 -5.52
C SER A 90 13.29 9.89 -6.47
N LEU A 91 14.53 9.71 -6.92
CA LEU A 91 15.21 10.58 -7.90
C LEU A 91 14.70 10.43 -9.34
N LYS A 92 13.94 9.37 -9.65
CA LYS A 92 13.42 9.11 -11.01
C LYS A 92 12.24 10.05 -11.31
N ASN A 93 12.10 10.48 -12.56
CA ASN A 93 10.85 11.14 -12.99
C ASN A 93 9.69 10.13 -13.05
N ARG A 94 8.44 10.61 -13.13
CA ARG A 94 7.25 9.76 -13.07
C ARG A 94 7.24 8.67 -14.15
N GLU A 95 7.64 9.00 -15.38
CA GLU A 95 7.73 8.02 -16.46
C GLU A 95 8.76 6.92 -16.17
N ALA A 96 9.93 7.27 -15.65
CA ALA A 96 10.97 6.33 -15.27
C ALA A 96 10.55 5.46 -14.08
N LYS A 97 9.80 6.02 -13.12
CA LYS A 97 9.17 5.25 -12.04
C LYS A 97 8.18 4.23 -12.60
N ASN A 98 7.29 4.65 -13.49
CA ASN A 98 6.30 3.78 -14.12
C ASN A 98 6.98 2.64 -14.91
N ARG A 99 8.01 2.93 -15.71
CA ARG A 99 8.79 1.91 -16.43
C ARG A 99 9.48 0.94 -15.49
N TYR A 100 10.03 1.43 -14.38
CA TYR A 100 10.67 0.59 -13.37
C TYR A 100 9.65 -0.33 -12.69
N ILE A 101 8.47 0.17 -12.32
CA ILE A 101 7.37 -0.63 -11.75
C ILE A 101 6.92 -1.69 -12.75
N ASP A 102 6.65 -1.32 -14.01
CA ASP A 102 6.24 -2.25 -15.07
C ASP A 102 7.25 -3.39 -15.27
N ALA A 103 8.55 -3.06 -15.31
CA ALA A 103 9.61 -4.07 -15.42
C ALA A 103 9.61 -5.04 -14.21
N ASN A 104 9.43 -4.53 -12.99
CA ASN A 104 9.38 -5.37 -11.79
C ASN A 104 8.14 -6.28 -11.80
N ILE A 105 6.97 -5.75 -12.18
CA ILE A 105 5.74 -6.56 -12.30
C ILE A 105 5.95 -7.69 -13.31
N LYS A 106 6.49 -7.38 -14.49
CA LYS A 106 6.76 -8.39 -15.53
C LYS A 106 7.72 -9.47 -15.04
N ASN A 107 8.78 -9.08 -14.32
CA ASN A 107 9.74 -10.02 -13.75
C ASN A 107 9.10 -10.92 -12.69
N ILE A 108 8.31 -10.36 -11.77
CA ILE A 108 7.59 -11.12 -10.75
C ILE A 108 6.66 -12.14 -11.40
N ILE A 109 5.84 -11.72 -12.38
CA ILE A 109 4.92 -12.64 -13.08
C ILE A 109 5.68 -13.74 -13.84
N ALA A 110 6.80 -13.41 -14.48
CA ALA A 110 7.65 -14.38 -15.16
C ALA A 110 8.27 -15.40 -14.19
N GLU A 111 8.71 -14.94 -13.01
CA GLU A 111 9.22 -15.79 -11.93
C GLU A 111 8.13 -16.72 -11.40
N LEU A 112 6.94 -16.19 -11.06
CA LEU A 112 5.81 -17.02 -10.60
C LEU A 112 5.40 -18.05 -11.64
N SER A 113 5.39 -17.68 -12.92
CA SER A 113 5.07 -18.62 -14.01
C SER A 113 6.12 -19.74 -14.14
N THR A 114 7.40 -19.38 -13.95
CA THR A 114 8.50 -20.34 -13.93
C THR A 114 8.41 -21.27 -12.72
N ASP A 115 8.10 -20.73 -11.55
CA ASP A 115 7.92 -21.48 -10.31
C ASP A 115 6.73 -22.45 -10.41
N ILE A 116 5.61 -22.04 -11.00
CA ILE A 116 4.46 -22.93 -11.26
C ILE A 116 4.89 -24.10 -12.15
N LYS A 117 5.62 -23.82 -13.23
CA LYS A 117 6.07 -24.85 -14.17
C LYS A 117 7.04 -25.85 -13.54
N ASN A 118 7.94 -25.38 -12.67
CA ASN A 118 9.01 -26.21 -12.12
C ASN A 118 8.64 -26.89 -10.78
N TYR A 119 7.81 -26.24 -9.96
CA TYR A 119 7.54 -26.66 -8.58
C TYR A 119 6.04 -26.81 -8.27
N GLY A 120 5.16 -26.48 -9.21
CA GLY A 120 3.72 -26.59 -9.07
C GLY A 120 3.07 -25.41 -8.34
N LEU A 121 1.73 -25.36 -8.44
CA LEU A 121 0.91 -24.27 -7.93
C LEU A 121 1.00 -24.11 -6.40
N GLY A 122 1.11 -25.21 -5.66
CA GLY A 122 1.12 -25.20 -4.20
C GLY A 122 2.28 -24.40 -3.60
N LEU A 123 3.49 -24.50 -4.19
CA LEU A 123 4.65 -23.72 -3.74
C LEU A 123 4.43 -22.22 -3.96
N VAL A 124 3.89 -21.85 -5.12
CA VAL A 124 3.60 -20.45 -5.45
C VAL A 124 2.53 -19.88 -4.53
N LEU A 125 1.44 -20.61 -4.27
CA LEU A 125 0.42 -20.18 -3.30
C LEU A 125 1.01 -19.97 -1.90
N ARG A 126 1.92 -20.83 -1.45
CA ARG A 126 2.63 -20.67 -0.19
C ARG A 126 3.48 -19.40 -0.17
N LYS A 127 4.25 -19.14 -1.22
CA LYS A 127 5.10 -17.93 -1.37
C LYS A 127 4.26 -16.65 -1.30
N LEU A 128 3.12 -16.63 -2.00
CA LEU A 128 2.19 -15.50 -1.99
C LEU A 128 1.57 -15.29 -0.61
N LEU A 129 1.14 -16.37 0.06
CA LEU A 129 0.54 -16.30 1.40
C LEU A 129 1.54 -15.79 2.46
N LEU A 130 2.77 -16.29 2.44
CA LEU A 130 3.81 -15.82 3.37
C LEU A 130 4.18 -14.35 3.12
N SER A 131 4.18 -13.91 1.86
CA SER A 131 4.38 -12.50 1.52
C SER A 131 3.26 -11.63 2.10
N LEU A 132 2.00 -12.08 1.98
CA LEU A 132 0.86 -11.41 2.59
C LEU A 132 0.97 -11.35 4.12
N PHE A 133 1.33 -12.46 4.77
CA PHE A 133 1.53 -12.48 6.23
C PHE A 133 2.60 -11.48 6.67
N SER A 134 3.73 -11.43 5.96
CA SER A 134 4.80 -10.49 6.28
C SER A 134 4.33 -9.02 6.16
N VAL A 135 3.57 -8.68 5.13
CA VAL A 135 2.98 -7.32 4.99
C VAL A 135 2.00 -7.01 6.11
N GLN A 136 1.10 -7.95 6.44
CA GLN A 136 0.13 -7.78 7.51
C GLN A 136 0.79 -7.67 8.89
N LEU A 137 1.85 -8.45 9.13
CA LEU A 137 2.64 -8.34 10.36
C LEU A 137 3.31 -6.97 10.43
N ALA A 138 4.02 -6.53 9.38
CA ALA A 138 4.65 -5.22 9.33
C ALA A 138 3.68 -4.10 9.75
N GLN A 139 2.47 -4.11 9.21
CA GLN A 139 1.40 -3.17 9.54
C GLN A 139 0.95 -3.28 11.00
N ASN A 140 0.69 -4.50 11.49
CA ASN A 140 0.08 -4.72 12.80
C ASN A 140 1.05 -4.54 13.97
N ILE A 141 2.32 -4.90 13.80
CA ILE A 141 3.35 -4.75 14.85
C ILE A 141 4.19 -3.48 14.69
N GLY A 142 3.96 -2.69 13.63
CA GLY A 142 4.60 -1.38 13.43
C GLY A 142 6.09 -1.46 13.08
N VAL A 143 6.49 -2.47 12.30
CA VAL A 143 7.88 -2.64 11.82
C VAL A 143 7.93 -2.59 10.30
N ASP A 144 9.13 -2.44 9.72
CA ASP A 144 9.28 -2.51 8.27
C ASP A 144 9.08 -3.94 7.74
N HIS A 145 8.87 -4.06 6.42
CA HIS A 145 8.61 -5.33 5.78
C HIS A 145 9.77 -6.34 5.91
N HIS A 146 11.01 -5.87 6.01
CA HIS A 146 12.16 -6.75 6.19
C HIS A 146 12.14 -7.36 7.60
N ALA A 147 12.01 -6.53 8.63
CA ALA A 147 11.89 -6.96 10.02
C ALA A 147 10.70 -7.92 10.22
N ALA A 148 9.53 -7.62 9.62
CA ALA A 148 8.37 -8.51 9.70
C ALA A 148 8.60 -9.87 9.01
N THR A 149 9.39 -9.89 7.93
CA THR A 149 9.76 -11.15 7.25
C THR A 149 10.66 -12.00 8.13
N GLU A 150 11.61 -11.38 8.86
CA GLU A 150 12.49 -12.08 9.80
C GLU A 150 11.71 -12.65 10.99
N GLU A 151 10.82 -11.86 11.59
CA GLU A 151 9.95 -12.31 12.68
C GLU A 151 9.04 -13.46 12.25
N LEU A 152 8.44 -13.36 11.06
CA LEU A 152 7.66 -14.44 10.48
C LEU A 152 8.51 -15.71 10.31
N TYR A 153 9.73 -15.58 9.83
CA TYR A 153 10.65 -16.73 9.69
C TYR A 153 10.96 -17.39 11.05
N TYR A 154 11.28 -16.60 12.07
CA TYR A 154 11.55 -17.12 13.42
C TYR A 154 10.34 -17.82 14.03
N TYR A 155 9.15 -17.25 13.84
CA TYR A 155 7.89 -17.84 14.29
C TYR A 155 7.58 -19.15 13.56
N MET A 156 7.61 -19.14 12.23
CA MET A 156 7.28 -20.31 11.39
C MET A 156 8.24 -21.48 11.59
N LYS A 157 9.50 -21.21 11.94
CA LYS A 157 10.50 -22.24 12.28
C LYS A 157 10.13 -23.04 13.54
N ARG A 158 9.39 -22.43 14.47
CA ARG A 158 9.01 -23.05 15.76
C ARG A 158 7.58 -23.58 15.78
N SER A 159 6.72 -23.12 14.87
CA SER A 159 5.28 -23.42 14.89
C SER A 159 4.90 -24.47 13.84
N GLU A 160 4.89 -25.75 14.23
CA GLU A 160 4.39 -26.85 13.37
C GLU A 160 2.90 -26.66 13.04
N ASN A 161 2.10 -26.24 14.02
CA ASN A 161 0.65 -26.00 13.86
C ASN A 161 0.35 -24.93 12.78
N THR A 162 1.11 -23.83 12.73
CA THR A 162 0.89 -22.82 11.69
C THR A 162 1.22 -23.35 10.29
N ASN A 163 2.22 -24.23 10.16
CA ASN A 163 2.53 -24.86 8.88
C ASN A 163 1.38 -25.75 8.39
N GLU A 164 0.72 -26.47 9.30
CA GLU A 164 -0.46 -27.29 8.99
C GLU A 164 -1.64 -26.43 8.53
N ILE A 165 -1.96 -25.35 9.25
CA ILE A 165 -3.03 -24.41 8.88
C ILE A 165 -2.80 -23.82 7.48
N VAL A 166 -1.56 -23.40 7.18
CA VAL A 166 -1.19 -22.88 5.85
C VAL A 166 -1.39 -23.94 4.77
N ASN A 167 -0.96 -25.17 5.02
CA ASN A 167 -1.09 -26.27 4.05
C ASN A 167 -2.56 -26.66 3.83
N GLU A 168 -3.37 -26.67 4.88
CA GLU A 168 -4.82 -26.93 4.78
C GLU A 168 -5.50 -25.85 3.93
N PHE A 169 -5.18 -24.57 4.18
CA PHE A 169 -5.71 -23.46 3.40
C PHE A 169 -5.33 -23.56 1.91
N ILE A 170 -4.06 -23.83 1.60
CA ILE A 170 -3.59 -24.02 0.21
C ILE A 170 -4.29 -25.22 -0.45
N SER A 171 -4.49 -26.31 0.29
CA SER A 171 -5.17 -27.49 -0.22
C SER A 171 -6.62 -27.18 -0.59
N LYS A 172 -7.35 -26.43 0.25
CA LYS A 172 -8.72 -25.96 -0.05
C LYS A 172 -8.78 -25.12 -1.33
N LEU A 173 -7.86 -24.17 -1.48
CA LEU A 173 -7.77 -23.34 -2.69
C LEU A 173 -7.51 -24.18 -3.95
N SER A 174 -6.62 -25.15 -3.84
CA SER A 174 -6.22 -26.01 -4.97
C SER A 174 -7.30 -27.05 -5.33
N SER A 175 -8.19 -27.38 -4.39
CA SER A 175 -9.28 -28.36 -4.57
C SER A 175 -10.60 -27.73 -5.05
N SER A 176 -10.67 -26.40 -5.12
CA SER A 176 -11.88 -25.66 -5.51
C SER A 176 -11.99 -25.46 -7.04
N HIS A 177 -11.19 -26.20 -7.81
CA HIS A 177 -11.17 -26.24 -9.27
C HIS A 177 -11.08 -27.68 -9.78
#